data_AF-M6ZHS2-F1
#
_entry.id   AF-M6ZHS2-F1
#
_cell.length_a   1.000
_cell.length_b   1.000
_cell.length_c   1.000
_cell.angle_alpha   90.00
_cell.angle_beta   90.00
_cell.angle_gamma   90.00
#
_symmetry.space_group_name_H-M   'P 1'
#
loop_
_entity.id
_entity.type
_entity.pdbx_description
1 polymer ?
#
loop_
_entity_poly.entity_id
_entity_poly.type
_entity_poly.pdbx_seq_one_letter_code
_entity_poly.pdbx_strand_id
1 'polypeptide(L)'
;MQELDSVRIHFNESNLAFLNLLLGLIMYGIALELRFEDFKLLVDKPRSSITGILSQFILFPFATYLLLWILNPSPGIALGMLLVAACPGGNISNFVTLLAKGNTALSISLTAFSSALAIVITPFNFFFWGNLYPPVQNTLRTISLNPWDVLKAILMILIIPILLGLLTKKFLPKTTAKIVKPIRILSAIIFAAFLLIALFANFQIF
;
A
#
# COMPACT_ATOMS: atom_id res chain seq x y z
N MET A 1 1.12 27.20 6.96
CA MET A 1 1.42 25.81 6.52
C MET A 1 2.38 25.06 7.44
N GLN A 2 3.29 25.71 8.20
CA GLN A 2 4.12 25.05 9.22
C GLN A 2 3.33 24.50 10.42
N GLU A 3 2.10 24.96 10.65
CA GLU A 3 1.27 24.50 11.77
C GLU A 3 0.84 23.02 11.65
N LEU A 4 0.60 22.51 10.44
CA LEU A 4 0.19 21.12 10.23
C LEU A 4 1.30 20.12 10.59
N ASP A 5 2.55 20.46 10.31
CA ASP A 5 3.70 19.59 10.63
C ASP A 5 4.04 19.61 12.15
N SER A 6 3.51 20.58 12.90
CA SER A 6 3.68 20.67 14.36
C SER A 6 2.69 19.79 15.13
N VAL A 7 1.66 19.28 14.46
CA VAL A 7 0.63 18.48 15.09
C VAL A 7 1.09 17.04 15.23
N ARG A 8 1.37 16.64 16.48
CA ARG A 8 1.70 15.27 16.81
C ARG A 8 0.43 14.50 17.14
N ILE A 9 -0.01 13.64 16.21
CA ILE A 9 -1.04 12.64 16.51
C ILE A 9 -0.42 11.62 17.47
N HIS A 10 -0.74 11.73 18.75
CA HIS A 10 -0.33 10.77 19.77
C HIS A 10 -1.13 9.46 19.59
N PHE A 11 -0.61 8.54 18.80
CA PHE A 11 -1.12 7.18 18.81
C PHE A 11 -0.70 6.50 20.12
N ASN A 12 -1.68 6.17 20.96
CA ASN A 12 -1.46 5.30 22.12
C ASN A 12 -0.88 3.95 21.65
N GLU A 13 0.00 3.30 22.42
CA GLU A 13 0.63 2.03 22.02
C GLU A 13 -0.40 0.96 21.62
N SER A 14 -1.55 0.94 22.31
CA SER A 14 -2.68 0.07 21.98
C SER A 14 -3.25 0.32 20.58
N ASN A 15 -3.29 1.57 20.12
CA ASN A 15 -3.80 1.93 18.79
C ASN A 15 -2.81 1.49 17.69
N LEU A 16 -1.50 1.61 17.95
CA LEU A 16 -0.46 1.13 17.03
C LEU A 16 -0.46 -0.39 16.92
N ALA A 17 -0.60 -1.10 18.04
CA ALA A 17 -0.70 -2.55 18.04
C ALA A 17 -1.95 -3.03 17.28
N PHE A 18 -3.10 -2.38 17.49
CA PHE A 18 -4.33 -2.68 16.77
C PHE A 18 -4.19 -2.42 15.26
N LEU A 19 -3.60 -1.28 14.88
CA LEU A 19 -3.34 -0.95 13.48
C LEU A 19 -2.43 -1.99 12.82
N ASN A 20 -1.34 -2.37 13.47
CA ASN A 20 -0.40 -3.38 12.95
C ASN A 20 -1.08 -4.74 12.76
N LEU A 21 -1.93 -5.16 13.71
CA LEU A 21 -2.71 -6.38 13.60
C LEU A 21 -3.70 -6.30 12.43
N LEU A 22 -4.38 -5.17 12.27
CA LEU A 22 -5.33 -4.93 11.19
C LEU A 22 -4.65 -4.94 9.82
N LEU A 23 -3.50 -4.28 9.68
CA LEU A 23 -2.68 -4.32 8.48
C LEU A 23 -2.22 -5.75 8.16
N GLY A 24 -1.80 -6.51 9.18
CA GLY A 24 -1.47 -7.93 9.02
C GLY A 24 -2.66 -8.75 8.51
N LEU A 25 -3.87 -8.52 9.04
CA LEU A 25 -5.09 -9.18 8.56
C LEU A 25 -5.41 -8.81 7.10
N ILE A 26 -5.19 -7.56 6.69
CA ILE A 26 -5.35 -7.12 5.30
C ILE A 26 -4.33 -7.83 4.40
N MET A 27 -3.06 -7.88 4.80
CA MET A 27 -2.01 -8.56 4.02
C MET A 27 -2.27 -10.07 3.89
N TYR A 28 -2.77 -10.70 4.96
CA TYR A 28 -3.25 -12.08 4.92
C TYR A 28 -4.40 -12.25 3.91
N GLY A 29 -5.39 -11.36 3.95
CA GLY A 29 -6.51 -11.36 3.00
C GLY A 29 -6.07 -11.23 1.55
N ILE A 30 -5.11 -10.33 1.26
CA ILE A 30 -4.50 -10.18 -0.07
C ILE A 30 -3.81 -11.48 -0.49
N ALA A 31 -3.04 -12.11 0.40
CA ALA A 31 -2.33 -13.35 0.09
C ALA A 31 -3.29 -14.52 -0.22
N LEU A 32 -4.47 -14.59 0.43
CA LEU A 32 -5.51 -15.55 0.08
C LEU A 32 -6.07 -15.35 -1.34
N GLU A 33 -6.01 -14.14 -1.88
CA GLU A 33 -6.49 -13.82 -3.22
C GLU A 33 -5.48 -14.15 -4.32
N LEU A 34 -4.17 -14.13 -4.05
CA LEU A 34 -3.12 -14.35 -5.05
C LEU A 34 -3.21 -15.73 -5.70
N ARG A 35 -3.49 -15.79 -7.01
CA ARG A 35 -3.52 -17.05 -7.77
C ARG A 35 -2.32 -17.12 -8.70
N PHE A 36 -1.72 -18.29 -8.85
CA PHE A 36 -0.54 -18.46 -9.72
C PHE A 36 -0.86 -18.18 -11.19
N GLU A 37 -2.11 -18.43 -11.60
CA GLU A 37 -2.60 -18.15 -12.95
C GLU A 37 -2.57 -16.66 -13.28
N ASP A 38 -2.72 -15.78 -12.27
CA ASP A 38 -2.70 -14.33 -12.45
C ASP A 38 -1.30 -13.87 -12.91
N PHE A 39 -0.23 -14.57 -12.53
CA PHE A 39 1.15 -14.27 -12.93
C PHE A 39 1.47 -14.75 -14.34
N LYS A 40 0.86 -15.86 -14.78
CA LYS A 40 1.07 -16.43 -16.11
C LYS A 40 0.67 -15.45 -17.22
N LEU A 41 -0.47 -14.78 -17.04
CA LEU A 41 -0.96 -13.79 -18.01
C LEU A 41 0.01 -12.63 -18.22
N LEU A 42 0.83 -12.29 -17.20
CA LEU A 42 1.81 -11.24 -17.31
C LEU A 42 2.96 -11.60 -18.25
N VAL A 43 3.37 -12.88 -18.23
CA VAL A 43 4.38 -13.45 -19.12
C VAL A 43 3.84 -13.58 -20.54
N ASP A 44 2.56 -13.95 -20.68
CA ASP A 44 1.90 -14.09 -22.00
C ASP A 44 1.71 -12.73 -22.70
N LYS A 45 1.61 -11.63 -21.94
CA LYS A 45 1.42 -10.26 -22.47
C LYS A 45 2.49 -9.28 -21.97
N PRO A 46 3.77 -9.50 -22.30
CA PRO A 46 4.88 -8.81 -21.65
C PRO A 46 4.88 -7.30 -21.90
N ARG A 47 4.52 -6.84 -23.11
CA ARG A 47 4.47 -5.41 -23.43
C ARG A 47 3.50 -4.66 -22.53
N SER A 48 2.25 -5.12 -22.46
CA SER A 48 1.21 -4.47 -21.64
C SER A 48 1.52 -4.58 -20.14
N SER A 49 2.10 -5.70 -19.69
CA SER A 49 2.51 -5.89 -18.30
C SER A 49 3.63 -4.93 -17.89
N ILE A 50 4.68 -4.83 -18.70
CA ILE A 50 5.81 -3.91 -18.46
C ILE A 50 5.31 -2.47 -18.43
N THR A 51 4.48 -2.07 -19.40
CA THR A 51 3.89 -0.72 -19.39
C THR A 51 3.10 -0.47 -18.11
N GLY A 52 2.27 -1.42 -17.66
CA GLY A 52 1.50 -1.29 -16.42
C GLY A 52 2.38 -1.14 -15.17
N ILE A 53 3.40 -2.00 -15.03
CA ILE A 53 4.34 -1.99 -13.90
C ILE A 53 5.16 -0.70 -13.86
N LEU A 54 5.72 -0.27 -15.00
CA LEU A 54 6.48 0.97 -15.10
C LEU A 54 5.59 2.20 -14.85
N SER A 55 4.34 2.17 -15.32
CA SER A 55 3.40 3.25 -15.06
C SER A 55 3.10 3.38 -13.57
N GLN A 56 2.86 2.27 -12.89
CA GLN A 56 2.52 2.24 -11.45
C GLN A 56 3.70 2.67 -10.58
N PHE A 57 4.88 2.09 -10.80
CA PHE A 57 6.00 2.24 -9.86
C PHE A 57 7.06 3.25 -10.30
N ILE A 58 6.99 3.81 -11.51
CA ILE A 58 7.96 4.83 -11.95
C ILE A 58 7.22 6.08 -12.38
N LEU A 59 6.34 5.97 -13.38
CA LEU A 59 5.70 7.14 -13.96
C LEU A 59 4.84 7.89 -12.95
N PHE A 60 4.02 7.18 -12.17
CA PHE A 60 3.13 7.81 -11.20
C PHE A 60 3.90 8.46 -10.04
N PRO A 61 4.84 7.79 -9.34
CA PRO A 61 5.73 8.43 -8.37
C PRO A 61 6.51 9.63 -8.93
N PHE A 62 7.04 9.52 -10.15
CA PHE A 62 7.74 10.62 -10.81
C PHE A 62 6.81 11.82 -11.06
N ALA A 63 5.60 11.57 -11.56
CA ALA A 63 4.61 12.62 -11.77
C ALA A 63 4.23 13.30 -10.45
N THR A 64 4.06 12.53 -9.37
CA THR A 64 3.83 13.08 -8.03
C THR A 64 5.02 13.91 -7.55
N TYR A 65 6.26 13.44 -7.74
CA TYR A 65 7.46 14.19 -7.41
C TYR A 65 7.51 15.54 -8.14
N LEU A 66 7.22 15.57 -9.44
CA LEU A 66 7.12 16.83 -10.20
C LEU A 66 6.01 17.74 -9.66
N LEU A 67 4.87 17.16 -9.28
CA LEU A 67 3.76 17.90 -8.71
C LEU A 67 4.14 18.58 -7.37
N LEU A 68 5.05 18.00 -6.58
CA LEU A 68 5.55 18.65 -5.36
C LEU A 68 6.24 19.98 -5.64
N TRP A 69 7.01 20.08 -6.74
CA TRP A 69 7.68 21.33 -7.13
C TRP A 69 6.71 22.40 -7.60
N ILE A 70 5.55 22.00 -8.14
CA ILE A 70 4.50 22.92 -8.58
C ILE A 70 3.70 23.42 -7.38
N LEU A 71 3.26 22.50 -6.50
CA LEU A 71 2.37 22.82 -5.38
C LEU A 71 3.09 23.33 -4.14
N ASN A 72 4.37 23.01 -3.96
CA ASN A 72 5.20 23.33 -2.79
C ASN A 72 4.48 23.06 -1.45
N PRO A 73 3.94 21.84 -1.23
CA PRO A 73 3.20 21.53 0.00
C PRO A 73 4.14 21.44 1.22
N SER A 74 3.55 21.42 2.43
CA SER A 74 4.34 21.17 3.64
C SER A 74 5.04 19.80 3.58
N PRO A 75 6.21 19.64 4.21
CA PRO A 75 6.93 18.36 4.27
C PRO A 75 6.07 17.16 4.66
N GLY A 76 5.16 17.31 5.64
CA GLY A 76 4.25 16.24 6.05
C GLY A 76 3.28 15.80 4.95
N ILE A 77 2.69 16.76 4.22
CA ILE A 77 1.80 16.48 3.08
C ILE A 77 2.60 15.86 1.93
N ALA A 78 3.79 16.38 1.64
CA ALA A 78 4.68 15.85 0.61
C ALA A 78 5.05 14.37 0.88
N LEU A 79 5.36 14.03 2.13
CA LEU A 79 5.57 12.64 2.57
C LEU A 79 4.36 11.77 2.27
N GLY A 80 3.16 12.22 2.66
CA GLY A 80 1.92 11.49 2.40
C GLY A 80 1.67 11.26 0.91
N MET A 81 1.87 12.29 0.08
CA MET A 81 1.71 12.20 -1.38
C MET A 81 2.67 11.17 -2.01
N LEU A 82 3.96 11.20 -1.64
CA LEU A 82 4.94 10.25 -2.14
C LEU A 82 4.66 8.82 -1.66
N LEU A 83 4.20 8.64 -0.41
CA LEU A 83 3.83 7.33 0.11
C LEU A 83 2.65 6.73 -0.65
N VAL A 84 1.60 7.54 -0.91
CA VAL A 84 0.44 7.13 -1.71
C VAL A 84 0.87 6.76 -3.13
N ALA A 85 1.75 7.55 -3.76
CA ALA A 85 2.21 7.28 -5.11
C ALA A 85 3.05 6.00 -5.21
N ALA A 86 3.79 5.66 -4.15
CA ALA A 86 4.60 4.44 -4.07
C ALA A 86 3.79 3.15 -3.83
N CYS A 87 2.53 3.27 -3.40
CA CYS A 87 1.65 2.12 -3.15
C CYS A 87 1.22 1.42 -4.45
N PRO A 88 0.90 0.12 -4.40
CA PRO A 88 0.38 -0.61 -5.55
C PRO A 88 -1.05 -0.18 -5.89
N GLY A 89 -1.52 -0.57 -7.09
CA GLY A 89 -2.90 -0.34 -7.51
C GLY A 89 -3.91 -1.11 -6.65
N GLY A 90 -5.13 -0.58 -6.55
CA GLY A 90 -6.23 -1.21 -5.80
C GLY A 90 -7.30 -1.85 -6.70
N ASN A 91 -8.17 -2.66 -6.11
CA ASN A 91 -9.21 -3.41 -6.82
C ASN A 91 -10.26 -2.56 -7.55
N ILE A 92 -10.40 -1.27 -7.22
CA ILE A 92 -11.25 -0.32 -7.95
C ILE A 92 -10.78 -0.18 -9.42
N SER A 93 -9.47 -0.29 -9.68
CA SER A 93 -8.93 -0.27 -11.04
C SER A 93 -9.49 -1.40 -11.92
N ASN A 94 -9.74 -2.58 -11.34
CA ASN A 94 -10.34 -3.71 -12.05
C ASN A 94 -11.78 -3.42 -12.46
N PHE A 95 -12.54 -2.77 -11.58
CA PHE A 95 -13.91 -2.36 -11.86
C PHE A 95 -13.97 -1.25 -12.92
N VAL A 96 -13.12 -0.23 -12.82
CA VAL A 96 -13.02 0.84 -13.82
C VAL A 96 -12.58 0.29 -15.18
N THR A 97 -11.63 -0.65 -15.21
CA THR A 97 -11.19 -1.31 -16.45
C THR A 97 -12.34 -2.06 -17.11
N LEU A 98 -13.18 -2.75 -16.32
CA LEU A 98 -14.37 -3.43 -16.84
C LEU A 98 -15.35 -2.44 -17.47
N LEU A 99 -15.64 -1.32 -16.80
CA LEU A 99 -16.52 -0.27 -17.32
C LEU A 99 -15.98 0.37 -18.61
N ALA A 100 -14.67 0.55 -18.68
CA ALA A 100 -13.97 1.05 -19.86
C ALA A 100 -13.86 0.02 -21.00
N LYS A 101 -14.43 -1.19 -20.84
CA LYS A 101 -14.30 -2.32 -21.78
C LYS A 101 -12.85 -2.71 -22.06
N GLY A 102 -11.98 -2.48 -21.09
CA GLY A 102 -10.57 -2.84 -21.14
C GLY A 102 -10.31 -4.31 -20.82
N ASN A 103 -9.03 -4.68 -20.74
CA ASN A 103 -8.65 -6.04 -20.39
C ASN A 103 -8.68 -6.26 -18.87
N THR A 104 -9.83 -6.65 -18.33
CA THR A 104 -10.02 -6.88 -16.89
C THR A 104 -9.10 -7.98 -16.35
N ALA A 105 -8.84 -9.03 -17.13
CA ALA A 105 -7.92 -10.10 -16.72
C ALA A 105 -6.51 -9.56 -16.48
N LEU A 106 -6.00 -8.73 -17.40
CA LEU A 106 -4.71 -8.06 -17.25
C LEU A 106 -4.69 -7.10 -16.05
N SER A 107 -5.76 -6.34 -15.82
CA SER A 107 -5.85 -5.44 -14.66
C SER A 107 -5.77 -6.21 -13.33
N ILE A 108 -6.49 -7.32 -13.24
CA ILE A 108 -6.46 -8.19 -12.05
C ILE A 108 -5.05 -8.76 -11.86
N SER A 109 -4.43 -9.27 -12.93
CA SER A 109 -3.06 -9.77 -12.90
C SER A 109 -2.04 -8.70 -12.46
N LEU A 110 -2.13 -7.48 -12.99
CA LEU A 110 -1.28 -6.37 -12.60
C LEU A 110 -1.49 -5.97 -11.14
N THR A 111 -2.73 -5.96 -10.66
CA THR A 111 -3.05 -5.66 -9.26
C THR A 111 -2.46 -6.71 -8.33
N ALA A 112 -2.64 -8.00 -8.62
CA ALA A 112 -2.08 -9.10 -7.84
C ALA A 112 -0.55 -9.04 -7.79
N PHE A 113 0.09 -8.82 -8.95
CA PHE A 113 1.55 -8.74 -9.05
C PHE A 113 2.13 -7.51 -8.37
N SER A 114 1.54 -6.33 -8.59
CA SER A 114 1.97 -5.11 -7.91
C SER A 114 1.77 -5.19 -6.41
N SER A 115 0.69 -5.80 -5.92
CA SER A 115 0.48 -6.04 -4.48
C SER A 115 1.55 -6.95 -3.89
N ALA A 116 1.97 -7.99 -4.61
CA ALA A 116 3.06 -8.86 -4.19
C ALA A 116 4.42 -8.13 -4.19
N LEU A 117 4.68 -7.27 -5.19
CA LEU A 117 5.92 -6.49 -5.26
C LEU A 117 5.97 -5.32 -4.27
N ALA A 118 4.83 -4.77 -3.87
CA ALA A 118 4.72 -3.58 -3.03
C ALA A 118 5.53 -3.67 -1.74
N ILE A 119 5.62 -4.87 -1.18
CA ILE A 119 6.44 -5.22 -0.01
C ILE A 119 7.83 -4.59 -0.05
N VAL A 120 8.49 -4.72 -1.20
CA VAL A 120 9.87 -4.28 -1.41
C VAL A 120 9.89 -2.97 -2.19
N ILE A 121 9.05 -2.87 -3.21
CA ILE A 121 9.06 -1.72 -4.11
C ILE A 121 8.51 -0.47 -3.43
N THR A 122 7.43 -0.53 -2.67
CA THR A 122 6.84 0.66 -2.02
C THR A 122 7.82 1.35 -1.07
N PRO A 123 8.48 0.69 -0.09
CA PRO A 123 9.44 1.37 0.77
C PRO A 123 10.64 1.90 -0.03
N PHE A 124 11.18 1.12 -0.98
CA PHE A 124 12.29 1.57 -1.83
C PHE A 124 11.94 2.84 -2.60
N ASN A 125 10.79 2.84 -3.25
CA ASN A 125 10.30 3.93 -4.09
C ASN A 125 10.01 5.18 -3.25
N PHE A 126 9.37 5.02 -2.10
CA PHE A 126 9.13 6.09 -1.13
C PHE A 126 10.43 6.75 -0.66
N PHE A 127 11.41 5.96 -0.22
CA PHE A 127 12.70 6.51 0.21
C PHE A 127 13.48 7.13 -0.94
N PHE A 128 13.42 6.55 -2.15
CA PHE A 128 14.09 7.10 -3.32
C PHE A 128 13.58 8.51 -3.65
N TRP A 129 12.28 8.68 -3.89
CA TRP A 129 11.71 9.99 -4.22
C TRP A 129 11.75 10.97 -3.05
N GLY A 130 11.55 10.49 -1.83
CA GLY A 130 11.61 11.31 -0.63
C GLY A 130 13.01 11.90 -0.38
N ASN A 131 14.08 11.16 -0.68
CA ASN A 131 15.45 11.67 -0.59
C ASN A 131 15.81 12.66 -1.70
N LEU A 132 15.11 12.62 -2.85
CA LEU A 132 15.33 13.55 -3.95
C LEU A 132 14.63 14.91 -3.74
N TYR A 133 13.60 14.97 -2.90
CA TYR A 133 12.89 16.22 -2.61
C TYR A 133 13.39 16.85 -1.29
N PRO A 134 14.11 17.99 -1.32
CA PRO A 134 14.82 18.53 -0.14
C PRO A 134 13.94 18.77 1.11
N PRO A 135 12.72 19.31 0.99
CA PRO A 135 11.84 19.49 2.16
C PRO A 135 11.52 18.17 2.87
N VAL A 136 11.36 17.08 2.12
CA VAL A 136 11.07 15.75 2.66
C VAL A 136 12.33 15.07 3.17
N GLN A 137 13.47 15.23 2.48
CA GLN A 137 14.75 14.66 2.90
C GLN A 137 15.12 15.07 4.33
N ASN A 138 14.93 16.34 4.68
CA ASN A 138 15.19 16.84 6.02
C ASN A 138 14.30 16.16 7.07
N THR A 139 13.00 16.01 6.77
CA THR A 139 12.07 15.31 7.65
C THR A 139 12.43 13.82 7.78
N LEU A 140 12.78 13.13 6.69
CA LEU A 140 13.21 11.74 6.73
C LEU A 140 14.45 11.52 7.61
N ARG A 141 15.39 12.48 7.65
CA ARG A 141 16.56 12.41 8.56
C ARG A 141 16.19 12.57 10.03
N THR A 142 15.14 13.32 10.34
CA THR A 142 14.63 13.46 11.72
C THR A 142 13.88 12.23 12.20
N ILE A 143 13.30 11.46 11.27
CA ILE A 143 12.71 10.15 11.57
C ILE A 143 13.87 9.15 11.68
N SER A 144 14.51 9.07 12.85
CA SER A 144 15.53 8.08 13.15
C SER A 144 14.88 6.68 13.24
N LEU A 145 14.60 6.06 12.11
CA LEU A 145 14.17 4.67 12.08
C LEU A 145 15.39 3.78 12.21
N ASN A 146 15.49 3.07 13.32
CA ASN A 146 16.44 1.97 13.42
C ASN A 146 16.11 0.96 12.30
N PRO A 147 17.06 0.61 11.42
CA PRO A 147 16.82 -0.38 10.36
C PRO A 147 16.24 -1.69 10.88
N TRP A 148 16.57 -2.07 12.12
CA TRP A 148 16.02 -3.25 12.79
C TRP A 148 14.53 -3.15 13.07
N ASP A 149 14.02 -1.98 13.45
CA ASP A 149 12.60 -1.78 13.73
C ASP A 149 11.78 -1.83 12.43
N VAL A 150 12.31 -1.25 11.35
CA VAL A 150 11.69 -1.32 10.02
C VAL A 150 11.67 -2.76 9.52
N LEU A 151 12.78 -3.49 9.64
CA LEU A 151 12.85 -4.89 9.26
C LEU A 151 11.86 -5.75 10.07
N LYS A 152 11.80 -5.54 11.39
CA LYS A 152 10.85 -6.24 12.28
C LYS A 152 9.40 -5.95 11.88
N ALA A 153 9.07 -4.69 11.57
CA ALA A 153 7.75 -4.31 11.08
C ALA A 153 7.40 -4.99 9.75
N ILE A 154 8.33 -4.99 8.78
CA ILE A 154 8.15 -5.70 7.50
C ILE A 154 7.93 -7.20 7.73
N LEU A 155 8.71 -7.83 8.60
CA LEU A 155 8.56 -9.25 8.90
C LEU A 155 7.19 -9.56 9.54
N MET A 156 6.81 -8.79 10.56
CA MET A 156 5.61 -9.05 11.36
C MET A 156 4.31 -8.68 10.66
N ILE A 157 4.24 -7.49 10.06
CA ILE A 157 3.00 -6.96 9.48
C ILE A 157 2.76 -7.55 8.09
N LEU A 158 3.82 -8.03 7.44
CA LEU A 158 3.76 -8.29 6.02
C LEU A 158 4.24 -9.71 5.66
N ILE A 159 5.49 -10.09 5.97
CA ILE A 159 6.01 -11.39 5.53
C ILE A 159 5.24 -12.55 6.19
N ILE A 160 5.06 -12.49 7.51
CA ILE A 160 4.35 -13.55 8.26
C ILE A 160 2.90 -13.70 7.78
N PRO A 161 2.06 -12.64 7.71
CA PRO A 161 0.68 -12.79 7.27
C PRO A 161 0.56 -13.27 5.82
N ILE A 162 1.45 -12.85 4.93
CA ILE A 162 1.44 -13.31 3.54
C ILE A 162 1.79 -14.79 3.45
N LEU A 163 2.84 -15.24 4.14
CA LEU A 163 3.20 -16.66 4.18
C LEU A 163 2.04 -17.50 4.74
N LEU A 164 1.43 -17.07 5.84
CA LEU A 164 0.26 -17.75 6.40
C LEU A 164 -0.93 -17.79 5.43
N GLY A 165 -1.18 -16.71 4.69
CA GLY A 165 -2.24 -16.66 3.67
C GLY A 165 -1.98 -17.64 2.54
N LEU A 166 -0.76 -17.65 1.99
CA LEU A 166 -0.36 -18.57 0.93
C LEU A 166 -0.41 -20.04 1.40
N LEU A 167 0.04 -20.33 2.63
CA LEU A 167 -0.05 -21.66 3.23
C LEU A 167 -1.51 -22.09 3.43
N THR A 168 -2.37 -21.19 3.95
CA THR A 168 -3.80 -21.47 4.11
C THR A 168 -4.44 -21.77 2.75
N LYS A 169 -4.11 -20.99 1.72
CA LYS A 169 -4.60 -21.22 0.36
C LYS A 169 -4.17 -22.57 -0.20
N LYS A 170 -2.92 -22.95 0.02
CA LYS A 170 -2.34 -24.21 -0.47
C LYS A 170 -2.91 -25.43 0.24
N PHE A 171 -2.98 -25.41 1.57
CA PHE A 171 -3.36 -26.58 2.38
C PHE A 171 -4.85 -26.67 2.68
N LEU A 172 -5.57 -25.54 2.69
CA LEU A 172 -7.00 -25.46 3.03
C LEU A 172 -7.80 -24.71 1.94
N PRO A 173 -7.80 -25.18 0.68
CA PRO A 173 -8.42 -24.46 -0.43
C PRO A 173 -9.95 -24.30 -0.28
N LYS A 174 -10.63 -25.32 0.25
CA LYS A 174 -12.08 -25.26 0.53
C LYS A 174 -12.43 -24.21 1.58
N THR A 175 -11.60 -24.07 2.61
CA THR A 175 -11.77 -23.04 3.65
C THR A 175 -11.48 -21.67 3.07
N THR A 176 -10.38 -21.53 2.33
CA THR A 176 -9.98 -20.29 1.66
C THR A 176 -11.09 -19.72 0.78
N ALA A 177 -11.73 -20.56 -0.03
CA ALA A 177 -12.86 -20.15 -0.88
C ALA A 177 -14.04 -19.55 -0.09
N LYS A 178 -14.24 -19.97 1.16
CA LYS A 178 -15.30 -19.45 2.04
C LYS A 178 -14.87 -18.17 2.78
N ILE A 179 -13.62 -18.07 3.21
CA ILE A 179 -13.15 -17.00 4.10
C ILE A 179 -12.58 -15.79 3.37
N VAL A 180 -12.12 -15.93 2.13
CA VAL A 180 -11.39 -14.85 1.42
C VAL A 180 -12.23 -13.58 1.29
N LYS A 181 -13.49 -13.71 0.86
CA LYS A 181 -14.40 -12.57 0.68
C LYS A 181 -14.81 -11.94 2.02
N PRO A 182 -15.25 -12.70 3.04
CA PRO A 182 -15.51 -12.14 4.37
C PRO A 182 -14.32 -11.42 4.99
N ILE A 183 -13.12 -12.02 4.97
CA ILE A 183 -11.92 -11.43 5.56
C ILE A 183 -11.60 -10.11 4.90
N ARG A 184 -11.58 -10.06 3.56
CA ARG A 184 -11.31 -8.81 2.82
C ARG A 184 -12.31 -7.71 3.16
N ILE A 185 -13.60 -8.02 3.13
CA ILE A 185 -14.65 -7.01 3.36
C ILE A 185 -14.57 -6.51 4.80
N LEU A 186 -14.47 -7.43 5.77
CA LEU A 186 -14.42 -7.08 7.18
C LEU A 186 -13.17 -6.27 7.50
N SER A 187 -11.99 -6.68 7.01
CA SER A 187 -10.74 -5.95 7.22
C SER A 187 -10.78 -4.54 6.62
N ALA A 188 -11.37 -4.39 5.41
CA ALA A 188 -11.53 -3.10 4.77
C ALA A 188 -12.50 -2.19 5.52
N ILE A 189 -13.64 -2.72 6.02
CA ILE A 189 -14.61 -1.96 6.81
C ILE A 189 -13.99 -1.51 8.13
N ILE A 190 -13.32 -2.41 8.86
CA ILE A 190 -12.66 -2.07 10.13
C ILE A 190 -11.58 -1.01 9.89
N PHE A 191 -10.80 -1.12 8.82
CA PHE A 191 -9.78 -0.14 8.47
C PHE A 191 -10.37 1.22 8.08
N ALA A 192 -11.43 1.24 7.27
CA ALA A 192 -12.13 2.46 6.94
C ALA A 192 -12.74 3.13 8.19
N ALA A 193 -13.37 2.35 9.07
CA ALA A 193 -13.90 2.86 10.33
C ALA A 193 -12.79 3.43 11.23
N PHE A 194 -11.65 2.72 11.34
CA PHE A 194 -10.49 3.19 12.08
C PHE A 194 -9.97 4.53 11.53
N LEU A 195 -9.83 4.64 10.20
CA LEU A 195 -9.40 5.89 9.54
C LEU A 195 -10.39 7.03 9.76
N LEU A 196 -11.70 6.76 9.64
CA LEU A 196 -12.74 7.77 9.87
C LEU A 196 -12.72 8.25 11.33
N ILE A 197 -12.63 7.34 12.30
CA ILE A 197 -12.54 7.69 13.72
C ILE A 197 -11.28 8.52 13.97
N ALA A 198 -10.14 8.11 13.42
CA ALA A 198 -8.89 8.86 13.54
C ALA A 198 -9.01 10.25 12.91
N LEU A 199 -9.65 10.37 11.75
CA LEU A 199 -9.89 11.65 11.08
C LEU A 199 -10.82 12.55 11.90
N PHE A 200 -11.95 12.04 12.39
CA PHE A 200 -12.90 12.80 13.20
C PHE A 200 -12.31 13.25 14.54
N ALA A 201 -11.54 12.38 15.20
CA ALA A 201 -10.85 12.73 16.44
C ALA A 201 -9.81 13.83 16.25
N ASN A 202 -9.25 13.95 15.04
CA ASN A 202 -8.25 14.94 14.68
C ASN A 202 -8.81 16.03 13.75
N PHE A 203 -10.13 16.14 13.59
CA PHE A 203 -10.72 17.05 12.60
C PHE A 203 -10.43 18.52 12.90
N GLN A 204 -10.17 18.84 14.17
CA GLN A 204 -9.79 20.18 14.63
C GLN A 204 -8.38 20.62 14.16
N ILE A 205 -7.59 19.70 13.63
CA ILE A 205 -6.22 19.93 13.14
C ILE A 205 -6.20 20.33 11.67
N PHE A 206 -7.24 19.93 10.91
CA PHE A 206 -7.34 20.11 9.46
C PHE A 206 -8.06 21.40 9.07
#